data_AF-A0A8S1TIG7-F1
#
_entry.id   AF-A0A8S1TIG7-F1
#
_cell.length_a   1.000
_cell.length_b   1.000
_cell.length_c   1.000
_cell.angle_alpha   90.00
_cell.angle_beta   90.00
_cell.angle_gamma   90.00
#
_symmetry.space_group_name_H-M   'P 1'
#
loop_
_entity.id
_entity.type
_entity.pdbx_description
1 polymer ?
#
loop_
_entity_poly.entity_id
_entity_poly.type
_entity_poly.pdbx_seq_one_letter_code
_entity_poly.pdbx_strand_id
1 'polypeptide(L)'
;MQGNVQQVFLQFTANKPEMDGKTFAKVSKDCHLLDKKLTSTDVDLIFAKIKPTPAARSITYAQFEKGLQMMAEKKGVGIQDVHNQILNAGGPHFNGTKADAVKFHDDKNLYTGVHANGGPSTIDKNHGGLNTICDRSQADVRGVKK
;
A
#
# COMPACT_ATOMS: atom_id res chain seq x y z
N MET A 1 -23.30 -1.22 -22.51
CA MET A 1 -23.22 -2.11 -21.31
C MET A 1 -23.65 -1.28 -20.12
N GLN A 2 -24.84 -1.54 -19.56
CA GLN A 2 -25.24 -0.86 -18.32
C GLN A 2 -24.30 -1.36 -17.21
N GLY A 3 -23.37 -0.51 -16.78
CA GLY A 3 -22.52 -0.83 -15.64
C GLY A 3 -23.39 -0.96 -14.39
N ASN A 4 -23.04 -1.90 -13.51
CA ASN A 4 -23.77 -2.10 -12.26
C ASN A 4 -23.00 -1.43 -11.11
N VAL A 5 -23.66 -0.58 -10.34
CA VAL A 5 -23.08 0.11 -9.16
C VAL A 5 -22.54 -0.89 -8.14
N GLN A 6 -23.13 -2.09 -8.06
CA GLN A 6 -22.62 -3.19 -7.27
C GLN A 6 -21.22 -3.66 -7.70
N GLN A 7 -20.91 -3.62 -8.99
CA GLN A 7 -19.55 -3.97 -9.47
C GLN A 7 -18.54 -2.93 -9.01
N VAL A 8 -18.89 -1.65 -9.06
CA VAL A 8 -18.03 -0.58 -8.55
C VAL A 8 -17.83 -0.72 -7.04
N PHE A 9 -18.88 -1.04 -6.29
CA PHE A 9 -18.77 -1.36 -4.86
C PHE A 9 -17.70 -2.45 -4.62
N LEU A 10 -17.77 -3.56 -5.35
CA LEU A 10 -16.81 -4.66 -5.22
C LEU A 10 -15.38 -4.26 -5.63
N GLN A 11 -15.22 -3.40 -6.64
CA GLN A 11 -13.91 -2.88 -7.03
C GLN A 11 -13.27 -2.05 -5.91
N PHE A 12 -14.04 -1.19 -5.24
CA PHE A 12 -13.55 -0.39 -4.13
C PHE A 12 -13.25 -1.21 -2.87
N THR A 13 -13.98 -2.32 -2.64
CA THR A 13 -13.80 -3.19 -1.47
C THR A 13 -12.85 -4.36 -1.70
N ALA A 14 -12.22 -4.46 -2.88
CA ALA A 14 -11.42 -5.62 -3.29
C ALA A 14 -12.19 -6.95 -3.17
N ASN A 15 -13.42 -6.97 -3.72
CA ASN A 15 -14.37 -8.08 -3.71
C ASN A 15 -14.89 -8.50 -2.32
N LYS A 16 -14.77 -7.62 -1.31
CA LYS A 16 -15.37 -7.87 0.01
C LYS A 16 -16.85 -7.48 0.03
N PRO A 17 -17.69 -8.19 0.81
CA PRO A 17 -19.12 -7.89 0.92
C PRO A 17 -19.42 -6.62 1.73
N GLU A 18 -18.41 -6.03 2.36
CA GLU A 18 -18.53 -4.90 3.25
C GLU A 18 -17.55 -3.78 2.87
N MET A 19 -17.96 -2.54 3.11
CA MET A 19 -17.18 -1.32 2.86
C MET A 19 -16.96 -0.55 4.15
N ASP A 20 -15.73 -0.13 4.42
CA ASP A 20 -15.40 0.71 5.57
C ASP A 20 -15.57 2.21 5.25
N GLY A 21 -15.64 3.04 6.29
CA GLY A 21 -15.86 4.49 6.14
C GLY A 21 -14.80 5.19 5.30
N LYS A 22 -13.53 4.76 5.38
CA LYS A 22 -12.45 5.32 4.57
C LYS A 22 -12.67 5.03 3.08
N THR A 23 -13.05 3.80 2.74
CA THR A 23 -13.35 3.43 1.35
C THR A 23 -14.60 4.14 0.85
N PHE A 24 -15.63 4.31 1.68
CA PHE A 24 -16.83 5.08 1.33
C PHE A 24 -16.49 6.54 1.01
N ALA A 25 -15.68 7.20 1.85
CA ALA A 25 -15.20 8.54 1.57
C ALA A 25 -14.32 8.60 0.31
N LYS A 26 -13.58 7.52 0.01
CA LYS A 26 -12.79 7.40 -1.23
C LYS A 26 -13.69 7.31 -2.46
N VAL A 27 -14.80 6.55 -2.42
CA VAL A 27 -15.80 6.53 -3.50
C VAL A 27 -16.29 7.94 -3.80
N SER A 28 -16.67 8.71 -2.77
CA SER A 28 -17.16 10.07 -2.99
C SER A 28 -16.12 11.00 -3.61
N LYS A 29 -14.83 10.80 -3.32
CA LYS A 29 -13.73 11.59 -3.89
C LYS A 29 -13.40 11.17 -5.32
N ASP A 30 -13.15 9.88 -5.54
CA ASP A 30 -12.71 9.32 -6.81
C ASP A 30 -13.83 9.41 -7.86
N CYS A 31 -15.09 9.30 -7.46
CA CYS A 31 -16.23 9.48 -8.34
C CYS A 31 -16.69 10.94 -8.49
N HIS A 32 -15.91 11.90 -7.95
CA HIS A 32 -16.21 13.34 -8.03
C HIS A 32 -17.62 13.70 -7.55
N LEU A 33 -18.13 13.02 -6.52
CA LEU A 33 -19.45 13.26 -5.96
C LEU A 33 -19.48 14.53 -5.09
N LEU A 34 -18.35 14.87 -4.48
CA LEU A 34 -18.20 16.01 -3.58
C LEU A 34 -18.39 17.34 -4.32
N ASP A 35 -19.09 18.27 -3.67
CA ASP A 35 -19.25 19.65 -4.12
C ASP A 35 -19.36 20.61 -2.91
N LYS A 36 -19.83 21.84 -3.14
CA LYS A 36 -20.02 22.82 -2.06
C LYS A 36 -21.15 22.46 -1.08
N LYS A 37 -22.11 21.62 -1.49
CA LYS A 37 -23.27 21.19 -0.70
C LYS A 37 -23.05 19.84 -0.01
N LEU A 38 -22.30 18.95 -0.66
CA LEU A 38 -21.88 17.63 -0.18
C LEU A 38 -20.38 17.66 0.09
N THR A 39 -20.02 18.06 1.30
CA THR A 39 -18.63 18.11 1.75
C THR A 39 -18.14 16.75 2.24
N SER A 40 -16.83 16.58 2.42
CA SER A 40 -16.27 15.35 3.00
C SER A 40 -16.83 15.05 4.39
N THR A 41 -17.04 16.08 5.21
CA THR A 41 -17.66 15.95 6.53
C THR A 41 -19.10 15.44 6.43
N ASP A 42 -19.84 15.88 5.41
CA ASP A 42 -21.20 15.38 5.19
C ASP A 42 -21.22 13.91 4.80
N VAL A 43 -20.25 13.46 4.01
CA VAL A 43 -20.08 12.04 3.68
C VAL A 43 -19.80 11.21 4.94
N ASP A 44 -18.92 11.68 5.83
CA ASP A 44 -18.63 11.01 7.11
C ASP A 44 -19.87 10.95 8.01
N LEU A 45 -20.67 12.02 8.04
CA LEU A 45 -21.94 12.07 8.77
C LEU A 45 -22.99 11.11 8.17
N ILE A 46 -23.08 11.02 6.84
CA ILE A 46 -23.97 10.07 6.16
C ILE A 46 -23.54 8.64 6.51
N PHE A 47 -22.24 8.33 6.44
CA PHE A 47 -21.72 7.02 6.85
C PHE A 47 -22.11 6.67 8.29
N ALA A 48 -21.97 7.63 9.21
CA ALA A 48 -22.36 7.45 10.60
C ALA A 48 -23.86 7.21 10.81
N LYS A 49 -24.72 7.66 9.88
CA LYS A 49 -26.17 7.42 9.91
C LYS A 49 -26.59 6.08 9.29
N ILE A 50 -25.92 5.63 8.24
CA ILE A 50 -26.30 4.40 7.50
C ILE A 50 -25.74 3.12 8.12
N LYS A 51 -24.71 3.23 8.96
CA LYS A 51 -24.13 2.07 9.65
C LYS A 51 -25.14 1.41 10.60
N PRO A 52 -25.10 0.08 10.76
CA PRO A 52 -26.13 -0.65 11.51
C PRO A 52 -26.11 -0.32 13.01
N THR A 53 -24.93 -0.06 13.57
CA THR A 53 -24.76 0.31 14.97
C THR A 53 -23.72 1.43 15.11
N PRO A 54 -23.76 2.22 16.19
CA PRO A 54 -22.74 3.24 16.46
C PRO A 54 -21.30 2.72 16.48
N ALA A 55 -21.09 1.45 16.88
CA ALA A 55 -19.78 0.81 16.93
C ALA A 55 -19.36 0.15 15.60
N ALA A 56 -20.28 -0.03 14.65
CA ALA A 56 -19.96 -0.64 13.37
C ALA A 56 -18.95 0.20 12.58
N ARG A 57 -17.97 -0.49 11.99
CA ARG A 57 -16.90 0.11 11.19
C ARG A 57 -17.10 -0.05 9.68
N SER A 58 -18.07 -0.87 9.30
CA SER A 58 -18.36 -1.25 7.92
C SER A 58 -19.85 -1.22 7.63
N ILE A 59 -20.17 -1.13 6.34
CA ILE A 59 -21.52 -1.12 5.79
C ILE A 59 -21.65 -2.19 4.70
N THR A 60 -22.86 -2.71 4.53
CA THR A 60 -23.19 -3.64 3.43
C THR A 60 -23.61 -2.88 2.18
N TYR A 61 -23.73 -3.56 1.03
CA TYR A 61 -24.21 -2.95 -0.21
C TYR A 61 -25.58 -2.27 -0.07
N ALA A 62 -26.51 -2.88 0.66
CA ALA A 62 -27.85 -2.29 0.89
C ALA A 62 -27.78 -0.96 1.67
N GLN A 63 -26.82 -0.83 2.59
CA GLN A 63 -26.58 0.42 3.32
C GLN A 63 -25.83 1.43 2.46
N PHE A 64 -24.91 0.96 1.62
CA PHE A 64 -24.23 1.80 0.64
C PHE A 64 -25.23 2.47 -0.31
N GLU A 65 -26.20 1.73 -0.85
CA GLU A 65 -27.26 2.27 -1.72
C GLU A 65 -28.10 3.34 -1.01
N LYS A 66 -28.47 3.10 0.26
CA LYS A 66 -29.13 4.13 1.10
C LYS A 66 -28.24 5.36 1.30
N GLY A 67 -26.93 5.16 1.47
CA GLY A 67 -25.95 6.25 1.56
C GLY A 67 -25.92 7.10 0.28
N LEU A 68 -25.95 6.46 -0.89
CA LEU A 68 -26.01 7.16 -2.18
C LEU A 68 -27.30 7.97 -2.34
N GLN A 69 -28.43 7.43 -1.89
CA GLN A 69 -29.69 8.17 -1.86
C GLN A 69 -29.59 9.43 -0.99
N MET A 70 -29.04 9.31 0.23
CA MET A 70 -28.85 10.48 1.11
C MET A 70 -27.88 11.50 0.54
N MET A 71 -26.85 11.07 -0.20
CA MET A 71 -25.95 11.97 -0.93
C MET A 71 -26.68 12.71 -2.05
N ALA A 72 -27.52 12.00 -2.81
CA ALA A 72 -28.31 12.58 -3.89
C ALA A 72 -29.29 13.65 -3.36
N GLU A 73 -30.00 13.33 -2.27
CA GLU A 73 -30.91 14.26 -1.58
C GLU A 73 -30.19 15.53 -1.11
N LYS A 74 -29.01 15.36 -0.51
CA LYS A 74 -28.21 16.50 -0.02
C LYS A 74 -27.64 17.35 -1.15
N LYS A 75 -27.25 16.73 -2.26
CA LYS A 75 -26.75 17.41 -3.47
C LYS A 75 -27.88 18.07 -4.27
N GLY A 76 -29.10 17.56 -4.15
CA GLY A 76 -30.28 17.99 -4.90
C GLY A 76 -30.29 17.47 -6.34
N VAL A 77 -29.74 16.28 -6.57
CA VAL A 77 -29.70 15.61 -7.88
C VAL A 77 -30.45 14.29 -7.81
N GLY A 78 -30.81 13.71 -8.96
CA GLY A 78 -31.42 12.40 -9.00
C GLY A 78 -30.43 11.30 -8.58
N ILE A 79 -30.94 10.22 -7.97
CA ILE A 79 -30.12 9.04 -7.65
C ILE A 79 -29.45 8.45 -8.91
N GLN A 80 -30.12 8.55 -10.07
CA GLN A 80 -29.60 8.10 -11.35
C GLN A 80 -28.36 8.90 -11.77
N ASP A 81 -28.30 10.20 -11.48
CA ASP A 81 -27.13 11.02 -11.79
C ASP A 81 -25.92 10.61 -10.95
N VAL A 82 -26.15 10.30 -9.67
CA VAL A 82 -25.12 9.78 -8.77
C VAL A 82 -24.63 8.41 -9.24
N HIS A 83 -25.55 7.51 -9.63
CA HIS A 83 -25.19 6.21 -10.19
C HIS A 83 -24.35 6.37 -11.47
N ASN A 84 -24.77 7.24 -12.40
CA ASN A 84 -24.01 7.53 -13.62
C ASN A 84 -22.62 8.10 -13.32
N GLN A 85 -22.48 8.99 -12.33
CA GLN A 85 -21.17 9.51 -11.90
C GLN A 85 -20.26 8.40 -11.39
N ILE A 86 -20.79 7.48 -10.56
CA ILE A 86 -20.03 6.34 -10.04
C ILE A 86 -19.62 5.38 -11.15
N LEU A 87 -20.52 5.09 -12.09
CA LEU A 87 -20.25 4.20 -13.22
C LEU A 87 -19.20 4.79 -14.17
N ASN A 88 -19.25 6.10 -14.42
CA ASN A 88 -18.28 6.80 -15.28
C ASN A 88 -16.88 6.86 -14.66
N ALA A 89 -16.77 6.90 -13.34
CA ALA A 89 -15.48 6.89 -12.64
C ALA A 89 -14.73 5.56 -12.77
N GLY A 90 -15.45 4.45 -13.01
CA GLY A 90 -14.86 3.16 -13.38
C GLY A 90 -14.06 2.44 -12.29
N GLY A 91 -14.06 2.92 -11.05
CA GLY A 91 -13.45 2.25 -9.90
C GLY A 91 -12.50 3.14 -9.09
N PRO A 92 -11.78 2.57 -8.11
CA PRO A 92 -10.84 3.32 -7.28
C PRO A 92 -9.67 3.84 -8.11
N HIS A 93 -9.40 5.14 -8.01
CA HIS A 93 -8.19 5.73 -8.54
C HIS A 93 -7.07 5.65 -7.50
N PHE A 94 -5.89 5.22 -7.94
CA PHE A 94 -4.69 5.18 -7.12
C PHE A 94 -3.72 6.26 -7.60
N ASN A 95 -3.89 7.46 -7.06
CA ASN A 95 -2.89 8.52 -7.20
C ASN A 95 -1.81 8.30 -6.13
N GLY A 96 -0.90 7.37 -6.42
CA GLY A 96 0.28 7.17 -5.59
C GLY A 96 1.24 8.37 -5.69
N THR A 97 1.84 8.75 -4.56
CA THR A 97 2.96 9.68 -4.54
C THR A 97 4.17 9.02 -5.18
N LYS A 98 4.70 9.61 -6.26
CA LYS A 98 6.00 9.23 -6.79
C LYS A 98 7.06 9.83 -5.88
N ALA A 99 7.90 8.99 -5.28
CA ALA A 99 9.04 9.48 -4.52
C ALA A 99 10.01 10.20 -5.48
N ASP A 100 10.56 11.33 -5.05
CA ASP A 100 11.64 11.98 -5.78
C ASP A 100 12.87 11.08 -5.78
N ALA A 101 13.70 11.19 -6.82
CA ALA A 101 14.93 10.42 -6.92
C ALA A 101 15.89 10.83 -5.79
N VAL A 102 16.13 9.92 -4.84
CA VAL A 102 17.08 10.14 -3.76
C VAL A 102 18.39 9.49 -4.15
N LYS A 103 19.36 10.35 -4.51
CA LYS A 103 20.73 9.97 -4.89
C LYS A 103 21.35 8.89 -3.98
N PHE A 104 21.11 8.95 -2.68
CA PHE A 104 21.67 8.02 -1.69
C PHE A 104 20.90 6.71 -1.49
N HIS A 105 19.75 6.53 -2.15
CA HIS A 105 18.94 5.31 -2.07
C HIS A 105 18.77 4.63 -3.43
N ASP A 106 18.65 5.43 -4.49
CA ASP A 106 18.32 4.94 -5.83
C ASP A 106 19.56 4.72 -6.72
N ASP A 107 20.70 5.37 -6.41
CA ASP A 107 21.96 5.16 -7.14
C ASP A 107 22.94 4.29 -6.34
N LYS A 108 22.93 2.98 -6.65
CA LYS A 108 23.85 2.01 -6.05
C LYS A 108 25.32 2.27 -6.40
N ASN A 109 25.62 3.02 -7.47
CA ASN A 109 27.02 3.34 -7.82
C ASN A 109 27.64 4.32 -6.83
N LEU A 110 26.81 5.05 -6.08
CA LEU A 110 27.27 5.94 -5.03
C LEU A 110 27.55 5.25 -3.70
N TYR A 111 27.22 3.97 -3.58
CA TYR A 111 27.53 3.22 -2.38
C TYR A 111 29.05 3.07 -2.27
N THR A 112 29.57 3.30 -1.07
CA THR A 112 31.01 3.19 -0.79
C THR A 112 31.24 2.34 0.44
N GLY A 113 32.50 1.96 0.70
CA GLY A 113 32.87 1.17 1.86
C GLY A 113 32.20 -0.21 1.88
N VAL A 114 31.68 -0.61 3.04
CA VAL A 114 31.11 -1.94 3.29
C VAL A 114 29.86 -2.23 2.45
N HIS A 115 29.10 -1.21 2.07
CA HIS A 115 27.89 -1.38 1.25
C HIS A 115 28.20 -1.75 -0.20
N ALA A 116 29.36 -1.32 -0.72
CA ALA A 116 29.80 -1.64 -2.08
C ALA A 116 30.71 -2.88 -2.13
N ASN A 117 31.67 -2.98 -1.20
CA ASN A 117 32.73 -3.99 -1.25
C ASN A 117 32.46 -5.20 -0.34
N GLY A 118 31.36 -5.20 0.42
CA GLY A 118 31.07 -6.18 1.45
C GLY A 118 31.81 -5.90 2.76
N GLY A 119 31.24 -6.37 3.87
CA GLY A 119 31.89 -6.32 5.18
C GLY A 119 32.96 -7.41 5.35
N PRO A 120 33.65 -7.44 6.50
CA PRO A 120 34.59 -8.50 6.84
C PRO A 120 33.91 -9.88 6.70
N SER A 121 34.49 -10.76 5.88
CA SER A 121 34.00 -12.12 5.71
C SER A 121 34.73 -13.05 6.66
N THR A 122 34.00 -13.97 7.29
CA THR A 122 34.55 -15.09 8.07
C THR A 122 35.20 -16.17 7.21
N ILE A 123 35.14 -16.02 5.88
CA ILE A 123 35.82 -16.90 4.93
C ILE A 123 37.23 -16.36 4.71
N ASP A 124 38.22 -16.96 5.38
CA ASP A 124 39.62 -16.66 5.16
C ASP A 124 40.00 -16.95 3.69
N LYS A 125 40.42 -15.91 2.95
CA LYS A 125 40.87 -16.06 1.55
C LYS A 125 42.13 -16.92 1.41
N ASN A 126 42.86 -17.09 2.50
CA ASN A 126 44.06 -17.90 2.56
C ASN A 126 43.73 -19.12 3.41
N HIS A 127 43.41 -20.26 2.78
CA HIS A 127 43.33 -21.58 3.41
C HIS A 127 44.73 -22.09 3.81
N GLY A 128 45.60 -21.19 4.28
CA GLY A 128 46.94 -21.50 4.72
C GLY A 128 46.82 -22.45 5.91
N GLY A 129 47.00 -23.74 5.66
CA GLY A 129 47.13 -24.72 6.71
C GLY A 129 48.30 -24.37 7.63
N LEU A 130 48.45 -25.11 8.73
CA LEU A 130 49.55 -24.93 9.69
C LEU A 130 50.95 -24.97 9.03
N ASN A 131 51.08 -25.51 7.82
CA ASN A 131 52.31 -25.50 7.01
C ASN A 131 52.72 -24.11 6.49
N THR A 132 51.78 -23.17 6.40
CA THR A 132 52.05 -21.78 5.97
C THR A 132 52.34 -20.85 7.14
N ILE A 133 51.88 -21.21 8.34
CA ILE A 133 52.03 -20.42 9.57
C ILE A 133 53.22 -20.91 10.39
N CYS A 134 53.49 -22.21 10.36
CA CYS A 134 54.56 -22.83 11.15
C CYS A 134 55.54 -23.57 10.23
N ASP A 135 56.83 -23.36 10.49
CA ASP A 135 57.89 -24.15 9.88
C ASP A 135 57.86 -25.59 10.41
N ARG A 136 57.54 -26.55 9.53
CA ARG A 136 57.49 -27.98 9.85
C ARG A 136 58.59 -28.77 9.13
N SER A 137 59.70 -28.12 8.76
CA SER A 137 60.87 -28.81 8.21
C SER A 137 61.41 -29.86 9.20
N GLN A 138 62.03 -30.91 8.66
CA GLN A 138 62.61 -32.00 9.46
C GLN A 138 63.69 -31.43 10.40
N ALA A 139 63.55 -31.72 11.69
CA ALA A 139 64.52 -31.34 12.71
C ALA A 139 65.07 -32.59 13.42
N ASP A 140 66.27 -32.48 13.98
CA ASP A 140 66.82 -33.50 14.86
C ASP A 140 66.17 -33.49 16.26
N VAL A 141 66.59 -34.41 17.14
CA VAL A 141 66.05 -34.51 18.51
C VAL A 141 66.31 -33.27 19.38
N ARG A 142 67.15 -32.33 18.93
CA ARG A 142 67.44 -31.06 19.60
C ARG A 142 66.75 -29.87 18.93
N GLY A 143 65.91 -30.11 17.92
CA GLY A 143 65.19 -29.06 17.20
C GLY A 143 66.03 -28.32 16.16
N VAL A 144 67.20 -28.83 15.78
CA VAL A 144 68.05 -28.24 14.74
C VAL A 144 67.61 -28.77 13.38
N LYS A 145 67.40 -27.87 12.41
CA LYS A 145 67.05 -28.24 11.04
C LYS A 145 68.14 -29.09 10.41
N LYS A 146 67.75 -30.18 9.74
CA LYS A 146 68.65 -30.95 8.89
C LYS A 146 68.90 -30.27 7.55
#